data_AF-A0A975A3Z0-F1
#
_entry.id   AF-A0A975A3Z0-F1
#
_cell.length_a   1.000
_cell.length_b   1.000
_cell.length_c   1.000
_cell.angle_alpha   90.00
_cell.angle_beta   90.00
_cell.angle_gamma   90.00
#
_symmetry.space_group_name_H-M   'P 1'
#
loop_
_entity.id
_entity.type
_entity.pdbx_description
1 polymer ?
#
loop_
_entity_poly.entity_id
_entity_poly.type
_entity_poly.pdbx_seq_one_letter_code
_entity_poly.pdbx_strand_id
1 'polypeptide(L)'
;MKNSLKSSNGCKAKSIWKNGKGGKNLILRIPLNSTLINLLNNKFLKIRNLDKKFIFIKSSASGISKTKILKYKTWGAKGVFRSIALLIKNKIDFMLIGFFNSGKSSFLFNFYKKKNIKYLFIIKVLKTVFYII
;
A
#
# COMPACT_ATOMS: atom_id res chain seq x y z
N MET A 1 0.05 -3.46 -15.52
CA MET A 1 -0.12 -3.55 -14.05
C MET A 1 -1.38 -2.79 -13.66
N LYS A 2 -2.23 -3.36 -12.78
CA LYS A 2 -3.47 -2.71 -12.32
C LYS A 2 -3.09 -1.66 -11.26
N ASN A 3 -2.85 -0.43 -11.69
CA ASN A 3 -2.36 0.64 -10.80
C ASN A 3 -3.48 1.34 -10.01
N SER A 4 -4.72 0.80 -10.03
CA SER A 4 -5.83 1.35 -9.27
C SER A 4 -6.52 0.27 -8.46
N LEU A 5 -6.65 0.52 -7.17
CA LEU A 5 -7.37 -0.31 -6.21
C LEU A 5 -8.64 0.45 -5.83
N LYS A 6 -9.79 -0.23 -5.92
CA LYS A 6 -11.10 0.37 -5.64
C LYS A 6 -11.86 -0.51 -4.65
N SER A 7 -12.43 0.10 -3.61
CA SER A 7 -13.41 -0.55 -2.75
C SER A 7 -14.75 -0.69 -3.48
N SER A 8 -15.62 -1.58 -3.01
CA SER A 8 -16.96 -1.73 -3.59
C SER A 8 -17.86 -0.53 -3.25
N ASN A 9 -18.80 -0.22 -4.14
CA ASN A 9 -19.81 0.82 -3.91
C ASN A 9 -20.90 0.32 -2.95
N GLY A 10 -21.58 1.25 -2.28
CA GLY A 10 -22.81 0.96 -1.55
C GLY A 10 -23.98 0.65 -2.50
N CYS A 11 -24.98 -0.05 -1.97
CA CYS A 11 -26.20 -0.38 -2.71
C CYS A 11 -27.25 0.74 -2.57
N LYS A 12 -28.11 0.87 -3.59
CA LYS A 12 -29.31 1.72 -3.50
C LYS A 12 -30.33 1.10 -2.55
N ALA A 13 -31.10 1.95 -1.87
CA ALA A 13 -32.30 1.54 -1.15
C ALA A 13 -33.34 0.96 -2.14
N LYS A 14 -34.04 -0.11 -1.74
CA LYS A 14 -34.99 -0.84 -2.61
C LYS A 14 -36.46 -0.45 -2.39
N SER A 15 -36.88 -0.22 -1.15
CA SER A 15 -38.27 0.09 -0.81
C SER A 15 -38.36 1.09 0.35
N ILE A 16 -39.59 1.54 0.63
CA ILE A 16 -39.94 2.38 1.77
C ILE A 16 -39.35 1.77 3.05
N TRP A 17 -38.56 2.58 3.76
CA TRP A 17 -37.90 2.28 5.05
C TRP A 17 -36.82 1.19 5.00
N LYS A 18 -36.38 0.76 3.80
CA LYS A 18 -35.25 -0.17 3.62
C LYS A 18 -34.01 0.54 3.13
N ASN A 19 -33.02 0.69 4.01
CA ASN A 19 -31.73 1.28 3.68
C ASN A 19 -30.87 0.38 2.78
N GLY A 20 -30.06 1.00 1.93
CA GLY A 20 -29.05 0.29 1.14
C GLY A 20 -27.88 -0.18 2.00
N LYS A 21 -27.30 -1.33 1.68
CA LYS A 21 -26.08 -1.82 2.35
C LYS A 21 -24.86 -0.96 1.97
N GLY A 22 -23.98 -0.73 2.94
CA GLY A 22 -22.69 -0.10 2.69
C GLY A 22 -21.78 -0.98 1.82
N GLY A 23 -20.85 -0.34 1.12
CA GLY A 23 -19.79 -1.06 0.39
C GLY A 23 -18.82 -1.72 1.36
N LYS A 24 -18.21 -2.84 0.93
CA LYS A 24 -17.11 -3.51 1.63
C LYS A 24 -15.84 -2.65 1.61
N ASN A 25 -15.14 -2.64 2.74
CA ASN A 25 -13.84 -1.98 2.88
C ASN A 25 -12.74 -2.71 2.10
N LEU A 26 -11.82 -1.95 1.52
CA LEU A 26 -10.59 -2.47 0.95
C LEU A 26 -9.49 -2.38 2.02
N ILE A 27 -8.90 -3.52 2.38
CA ILE A 27 -7.80 -3.59 3.36
C ILE A 27 -6.51 -3.87 2.61
N LEU A 28 -5.53 -2.98 2.77
CA LEU A 28 -4.19 -3.16 2.21
C LEU A 28 -3.22 -3.54 3.33
N ARG A 29 -2.57 -4.69 3.14
CA ARG A 29 -1.48 -5.13 4.02
C ARG A 29 -0.19 -4.55 3.48
N ILE A 30 0.55 -3.88 4.35
CA ILE A 30 1.74 -3.12 4.02
C ILE A 30 2.85 -3.56 4.97
N PRO A 31 4.10 -3.71 4.51
CA PRO A 31 5.23 -4.04 5.38
C PRO A 31 5.43 -2.99 6.49
N LEU A 32 5.97 -3.45 7.61
CA LEU A 32 6.34 -2.56 8.72
C LEU A 32 7.39 -1.54 8.33
N ASN A 33 7.43 -0.43 9.06
CA ASN A 33 8.38 0.67 8.85
C ASN A 33 8.33 1.30 7.46
N SER A 34 7.22 1.10 6.75
CA SER A 34 6.92 1.79 5.50
C SER A 34 6.34 3.17 5.78
N THR A 35 6.54 4.05 4.81
CA THR A 35 5.98 5.40 4.81
C THR A 35 4.98 5.53 3.67
N LEU A 36 3.74 5.88 4.01
CA LEU A 36 2.72 6.25 3.05
C LEU A 36 2.82 7.76 2.76
N ILE A 37 2.83 8.10 1.48
CA ILE A 37 2.94 9.47 1.01
C ILE A 37 1.70 9.78 0.17
N ASN A 38 0.93 10.78 0.58
CA ASN A 38 -0.12 11.33 -0.28
C ASN A 38 0.51 12.27 -1.30
N LEU A 39 0.45 11.92 -2.58
CA LEU A 39 1.09 12.66 -3.67
C LEU A 39 0.47 14.04 -3.91
N LEU A 40 -0.77 14.28 -3.47
CA LEU A 40 -1.44 15.57 -3.67
C LEU A 40 -1.01 16.63 -2.66
N ASN A 41 -0.72 16.23 -1.42
CA ASN A 41 -0.48 17.17 -0.32
C ASN A 41 0.87 16.94 0.37
N ASN A 42 1.70 16.02 -0.16
CA ASN A 42 2.98 15.58 0.41
C ASN A 42 2.93 15.26 1.90
N LYS A 43 1.78 14.80 2.41
CA LYS A 43 1.65 14.36 3.80
C LYS A 43 2.19 12.95 3.97
N PHE A 44 3.02 12.78 4.99
CA PHE A 44 3.68 11.52 5.32
C PHE A 44 3.00 10.84 6.50
N LEU A 45 2.72 9.54 6.36
CA LEU A 45 2.26 8.70 7.45
C LEU A 45 3.19 7.50 7.59
N LYS A 46 3.92 7.43 8.71
CA LYS A 46 4.86 6.35 8.99
C LYS A 46 4.17 5.25 9.79
N ILE A 47 4.17 4.03 9.24
CA ILE A 47 3.58 2.86 9.88
C ILE A 47 4.64 2.23 10.79
N ARG A 48 4.44 2.34 12.11
CA ARG A 48 5.38 1.80 13.12
C ARG A 48 4.84 0.57 13.87
N ASN A 49 3.51 0.43 13.97
CA ASN A 49 2.89 -0.63 14.76
C ASN A 49 2.24 -1.68 13.85
N LEU A 50 2.37 -2.95 14.25
CA LEU A 50 1.83 -4.13 13.55
C LEU A 50 0.31 -4.19 13.53
N ASP A 51 -0.33 -3.94 14.68
CA ASP A 51 -1.74 -4.33 14.85
C ASP A 51 -2.74 -3.19 14.71
N LYS A 52 -2.25 -1.98 14.38
CA LYS A 52 -3.12 -0.81 14.22
C LYS A 52 -3.61 -0.69 12.78
N LYS A 53 -4.91 -0.86 12.58
CA LYS A 53 -5.58 -0.49 11.33
C LYS A 53 -5.71 1.04 11.25
N PHE A 54 -5.28 1.62 10.15
CA PHE A 54 -5.43 3.05 9.89
C PHE A 54 -6.38 3.29 8.71
N ILE A 55 -7.32 4.22 8.87
CA ILE A 55 -8.22 4.63 7.79
C ILE A 55 -7.52 5.72 6.98
N PHE A 56 -7.08 5.38 5.78
CA PHE A 56 -6.39 6.32 4.90
C PHE A 56 -7.35 7.11 3.98
N ILE A 57 -8.42 6.46 3.50
CA ILE A 57 -9.48 7.07 2.70
C ILE A 57 -10.81 6.71 3.35
N LYS A 58 -11.62 7.73 3.66
CA LYS A 58 -12.98 7.54 4.15
C LYS A 58 -13.95 7.46 2.97
N SER A 59 -14.98 6.63 3.09
CA SER A 59 -16.06 6.56 2.10
C SER A 59 -16.87 7.85 2.05
N SER A 60 -17.47 8.12 0.91
CA SER A 60 -18.39 9.24 0.69
C SER A 60 -19.76 9.02 1.34
N ALA A 61 -20.53 10.10 1.49
CA ALA A 61 -21.85 10.06 2.11
C ALA A 61 -22.88 9.32 1.24
N SER A 62 -23.80 8.59 1.88
CA SER A 62 -24.93 7.93 1.23
C SER A 62 -25.97 8.96 0.77
N GLY A 63 -26.68 8.64 -0.32
CA GLY A 63 -27.85 9.41 -0.75
C GLY A 63 -28.99 9.30 0.25
N ILE A 64 -29.81 10.33 0.32
CA ILE A 64 -30.94 10.45 1.23
C ILE A 64 -32.22 10.31 0.42
N SER A 65 -33.14 9.50 0.91
CA SER A 65 -34.50 9.40 0.40
C SER A 65 -35.45 9.59 1.57
N LYS A 66 -36.15 10.73 1.63
CA LYS A 66 -37.23 10.92 2.60
C LYS A 66 -38.54 10.38 2.02
N THR A 67 -39.39 9.80 2.86
CA THR A 67 -40.70 9.27 2.45
C THR A 67 -41.80 10.30 2.59
N LYS A 68 -42.81 10.19 1.70
CA LYS A 68 -44.12 10.87 1.58
C LYS A 68 -44.22 12.40 1.77
N ILE A 69 -43.54 13.01 2.73
CA ILE A 69 -43.67 14.44 3.10
C ILE A 69 -42.75 15.35 2.27
N LEU A 70 -41.59 14.86 1.87
CA LEU A 70 -40.63 15.59 1.03
C LEU A 70 -40.28 14.71 -0.18
N LYS A 71 -40.85 15.04 -1.35
CA LYS A 71 -40.69 14.29 -2.61
C LYS A 71 -39.33 14.55 -3.28
N TYR A 72 -38.23 14.29 -2.58
CA TYR A 72 -36.90 14.38 -3.20
C TYR A 72 -36.02 13.19 -2.84
N LYS A 73 -35.15 12.84 -3.79
CA LYS A 73 -34.16 11.78 -3.68
C LYS A 73 -32.81 12.35 -4.06
N THR A 74 -31.81 12.17 -3.21
CA THR A 74 -30.43 12.57 -3.52
C THR A 74 -29.59 11.36 -3.92
N TRP A 75 -28.61 11.61 -4.77
CA TRP A 75 -27.63 10.61 -5.15
C TRP A 75 -26.57 10.49 -4.05
N GLY A 76 -25.96 9.31 -3.92
CA GLY A 76 -24.78 9.16 -3.06
C GLY A 76 -23.62 9.99 -3.60
N ALA A 77 -22.82 10.56 -2.72
CA ALA A 77 -21.66 11.34 -3.10
C ALA A 77 -20.61 10.42 -3.78
N LYS A 78 -19.89 10.98 -4.78
CA LYS A 78 -18.81 10.25 -5.46
C LYS A 78 -17.71 9.88 -4.47
N GLY A 79 -17.13 8.69 -4.64
CA GLY A 79 -16.00 8.24 -3.84
C GLY A 79 -14.76 9.11 -4.07
N VAL A 80 -13.90 9.18 -3.05
CA VAL A 80 -12.66 9.96 -3.10
C VAL A 80 -11.56 9.16 -3.79
N PHE A 81 -10.91 9.77 -4.79
CA PHE A 81 -9.71 9.22 -5.41
C PHE A 81 -8.46 9.91 -4.86
N ARG A 82 -7.43 9.12 -4.52
CA ARG A 82 -6.13 9.63 -4.11
C ARG A 82 -5.01 8.80 -4.69
N SER A 83 -3.97 9.49 -5.14
CA SER A 83 -2.70 8.87 -5.55
C SER A 83 -1.78 8.77 -4.34
N ILE A 84 -1.24 7.58 -4.12
CA ILE A 84 -0.45 7.25 -2.93
C ILE A 84 0.84 6.61 -3.38
N ALA A 85 1.96 7.04 -2.82
CA ALA A 85 3.24 6.36 -2.94
C ALA A 85 3.56 5.63 -1.64
N LEU A 86 4.02 4.38 -1.75
CA LEU A 86 4.50 3.60 -0.63
C LEU A 86 6.03 3.54 -0.69
N LEU A 87 6.69 4.13 0.30
CA LEU A 87 8.14 4.08 0.44
C LEU A 87 8.50 3.02 1.48
N ILE A 88 9.20 1.98 1.03
CA ILE A 88 9.66 0.89 1.88
C ILE A 88 11.16 1.12 2.11
N LYS A 89 11.58 1.20 3.38
CA LYS A 89 13.00 1.16 3.71
C LYS A 89 13.47 -0.28 3.58
N ASN A 90 14.23 -0.59 2.54
CA ASN A 90 14.84 -1.90 2.39
C ASN A 90 15.83 -2.13 3.54
N LYS A 91 15.59 -3.17 4.33
CA LYS A 91 16.59 -3.76 5.21
C LYS A 91 17.18 -4.97 4.51
N ILE A 92 18.42 -5.32 4.85
CA ILE A 92 19.03 -6.55 4.39
C ILE A 92 18.38 -7.67 5.21
N ASP A 93 17.51 -8.46 4.57
CA ASP A 93 16.84 -9.59 5.23
C ASP A 93 17.78 -10.81 5.33
N PHE A 94 18.69 -10.97 4.36
CA PHE A 94 19.64 -12.08 4.29
C PHE A 94 21.00 -11.60 3.79
N MET A 95 22.06 -12.17 4.35
CA MET A 95 23.45 -11.90 3.96
C MET A 95 24.13 -13.19 3.51
N LEU A 96 24.75 -13.17 2.33
CA LEU A 96 25.54 -14.29 1.83
C LEU A 96 27.01 -14.15 2.27
N ILE A 97 27.46 -15.09 3.10
CA ILE A 97 28.84 -15.16 3.61
C ILE A 97 29.57 -16.33 2.91
N GLY A 98 30.89 -16.21 2.73
CA GLY A 98 31.69 -17.14 1.93
C GLY A 98 32.92 -16.48 1.29
N PHE A 99 33.80 -17.28 0.70
CA PHE A 99 35.04 -16.81 0.09
C PHE A 99 34.82 -15.95 -1.16
N PHE A 100 35.86 -15.23 -1.59
CA PHE A 100 35.86 -14.57 -2.90
C PHE A 100 35.57 -15.59 -4.00
N ASN A 101 34.84 -15.17 -5.03
CA ASN A 101 34.42 -16.00 -6.16
C ASN A 101 33.59 -17.26 -5.83
N SER A 102 33.04 -17.40 -4.61
CA SER A 102 32.09 -18.47 -4.24
C SER A 102 30.73 -18.39 -4.97
N GLY A 103 30.58 -17.54 -5.98
CA GLY A 103 29.37 -17.44 -6.79
C GLY A 103 28.22 -16.63 -6.16
N LYS A 104 28.44 -15.93 -5.04
CA LYS A 104 27.36 -15.18 -4.34
C LYS A 104 26.63 -14.17 -5.21
N SER A 105 27.37 -13.39 -6.01
CA SER A 105 26.81 -12.39 -6.92
C SER A 105 26.01 -13.06 -8.04
N SER A 106 26.56 -14.11 -8.67
CA SER A 106 25.88 -14.89 -9.71
C SER A 106 24.60 -15.55 -9.19
N PHE A 107 24.63 -16.11 -7.98
CA PHE A 107 23.45 -16.68 -7.33
C PHE A 107 22.35 -15.64 -7.13
N LEU A 108 22.67 -14.50 -6.52
CA LEU A 108 21.67 -13.43 -6.31
C LEU A 108 21.13 -12.90 -7.65
N PHE A 109 22.00 -12.67 -8.64
CA PHE A 109 21.60 -12.20 -9.95
C PHE A 109 20.60 -13.15 -10.60
N ASN A 110 20.89 -14.45 -10.61
CA ASN A 110 20.00 -15.44 -11.22
C ASN A 110 18.66 -15.56 -10.47
N PHE A 111 18.71 -15.52 -9.13
CA PHE A 111 17.52 -15.55 -8.29
C PHE A 111 16.60 -14.34 -8.54
N TYR A 112 17.15 -13.13 -8.63
CA TYR A 112 16.37 -11.91 -8.86
C TYR A 112 15.88 -11.78 -10.31
N LYS A 113 16.70 -12.19 -11.29
CA LYS A 113 16.32 -12.23 -12.71
C LYS A 113 15.08 -13.11 -12.91
N LYS A 114 15.06 -14.30 -12.31
CA LYS A 114 13.91 -15.23 -12.42
C LYS A 114 12.63 -14.67 -11.78
N LYS A 115 12.73 -13.83 -10.75
CA LYS A 115 11.57 -13.23 -10.06
C LYS A 115 11.13 -11.86 -10.62
N ASN A 116 11.77 -11.33 -11.67
CA ASN A 116 11.50 -9.98 -12.19
C ASN A 116 11.58 -8.87 -11.12
N ILE A 117 12.43 -9.04 -10.12
CA ILE A 117 12.60 -8.04 -9.06
C ILE A 117 13.76 -7.12 -9.45
N LYS A 118 13.50 -5.83 -9.62
CA LYS A 118 14.52 -4.81 -9.89
C LYS A 118 15.15 -4.36 -8.57
N TYR A 119 16.41 -4.75 -8.31
CA TYR A 119 17.22 -4.20 -7.23
C TYR A 119 18.42 -3.43 -7.77
N LEU A 120 18.73 -2.31 -7.11
CA LEU A 120 20.00 -1.60 -7.23
C LEU A 120 20.99 -2.27 -6.26
N PHE A 121 22.00 -2.96 -6.78
CA PHE A 121 23.07 -3.52 -5.96
C PHE A 121 24.02 -2.41 -5.48
N ILE A 122 24.04 -2.13 -4.18
CA ILE A 122 25.17 -1.42 -3.56
C ILE A 122 26.12 -2.52 -3.04
N ILE A 123 27.09 -2.91 -3.88
CA ILE A 123 28.22 -3.70 -3.39
C ILE A 123 29.16 -2.73 -2.68
N LYS A 124 28.96 -2.57 -1.37
CA LYS A 124 29.97 -1.92 -0.53
C LYS A 124 31.08 -2.94 -0.30
N VAL A 125 32.08 -2.96 -1.18
CA VAL A 125 33.33 -3.67 -0.93
C VAL A 125 33.97 -2.99 0.28
N LEU A 126 33.81 -3.58 1.46
CA LEU A 126 34.66 -3.27 2.59
C LEU A 126 36.08 -3.71 2.18
N LYS A 127 36.90 -2.74 1.73
CA LYS A 127 38.35 -2.89 1.75
C LYS A 127 38.73 -3.17 3.20
N THR A 128 38.90 -4.44 3.55
CA THR A 128 39.66 -4.83 4.72
C THR A 128 41.08 -4.33 4.50
N VAL A 129 41.39 -3.18 5.12
CA VAL A 129 42.76 -2.72 5.32
C VAL A 129 43.35 -3.65 6.37
N PHE A 130 44.29 -4.50 5.98
CA PHE A 130 45.18 -5.16 6.92
C PHE A 130 46.15 -4.10 7.44
N TYR A 131 46.08 -3.77 8.72
CA TYR A 131 47.23 -3.24 9.44
C TYR A 131 47.91 -4.43 10.10
N ILE A 132 49.11 -4.77 9.62
CA ILE A 132 50.09 -5.53 10.39
C ILE A 132 50.96 -4.46 11.05
N ILE A 133 50.94 -4.42 12.38
CA ILE A 133 52.04 -3.89 13.21
C ILE A 133 52.42 -5.04 14.12
#